data_AF-A0A7W5CD10-F1
#
_entry.id   AF-A0A7W5CD10-F1
#
_cell.length_a   1.000
_cell.length_b   1.000
_cell.length_c   1.000
_cell.angle_alpha   90.00
_cell.angle_beta   90.00
_cell.angle_gamma   90.00
#
_symmetry.space_group_name_H-M   'P 1'
#
loop_
_entity.id
_entity.type
_entity.pdbx_description
1 polymer ?
#
loop_
_entity_poly.entity_id
_entity_poly.type
_entity_poly.pdbx_seq_one_letter_code
_entity_poly.pdbx_strand_id
1 'polypeptide(L)'
;MNRVKFYSINDLLYGHNLKNCESSLNDFDLGLRDVTDVNDIIELYNIKKYFDNEVYLVEWTSDIIKQFKGIVSNNYANVARFIKSINNDNLLSIYKGVSREYTSDFWELFDKFKAFENISEDKFEKFMGESNVLLLNILRCKNVTNHFGEIIRKICLVTYHLQLNYS
;
A
#
# COMPACT_ATOMS: atom_id res chain seq x y z
N MET A 1 11.51 4.48 15.49
CA MET A 1 11.93 4.36 14.09
C MET A 1 10.78 4.79 13.21
N ASN A 2 11.00 5.62 12.19
CA ASN A 2 9.93 6.04 11.28
C ASN A 2 9.83 5.02 10.15
N ARG A 3 8.62 4.54 9.85
CA ARG A 3 8.41 3.58 8.76
C ARG A 3 8.75 4.21 7.40
N VAL A 4 9.14 3.39 6.43
CA VAL A 4 9.54 3.85 5.08
C VAL A 4 8.34 4.21 4.22
N LYS A 5 8.35 5.39 3.61
CA LYS A 5 7.35 5.79 2.61
C LYS A 5 8.03 6.24 1.32
N PHE A 6 7.59 5.68 0.19
CA PHE A 6 8.00 6.14 -1.13
C PHE A 6 6.94 7.10 -1.69
N TYR A 7 7.30 8.36 -1.85
CA TYR A 7 6.42 9.37 -2.45
C TYR A 7 6.57 9.46 -3.97
N SER A 8 7.81 9.63 -4.45
CA SER A 8 8.16 9.64 -5.87
C SER A 8 9.67 9.58 -6.05
N ILE A 9 10.13 9.33 -7.28
CA ILE A 9 11.56 9.45 -7.64
C ILE A 9 12.10 10.89 -7.52
N ASN A 10 11.23 11.90 -7.56
CA ASN A 10 11.58 13.32 -7.50
C ASN A 10 11.44 13.90 -6.08
N ASP A 11 11.22 13.06 -5.07
CA ASP A 11 11.07 13.51 -3.68
C ASP A 11 12.42 13.98 -3.12
N LEU A 12 12.57 15.28 -2.89
CA LEU A 12 13.79 15.88 -2.38
C LEU A 12 14.20 15.37 -0.98
N LEU A 13 13.30 14.68 -0.26
CA LEU A 13 13.55 14.12 1.06
C LEU A 13 13.77 12.59 1.06
N TYR A 14 14.00 11.96 -0.11
CA TYR A 14 14.20 10.51 -0.20
C TYR A 14 15.36 10.00 0.69
N GLY A 15 16.38 10.83 0.97
CA GLY A 15 17.55 10.41 1.76
C GLY A 15 17.20 9.95 3.19
N HIS A 16 16.23 10.61 3.84
CA HIS A 16 15.76 10.17 5.17
C HIS A 16 15.02 8.82 5.08
N ASN A 17 14.18 8.63 4.06
CA ASN A 17 13.48 7.36 3.84
C ASN A 17 14.45 6.22 3.50
N LEU A 18 15.50 6.47 2.73
CA LEU A 18 16.49 5.45 2.42
C LEU A 18 17.32 5.02 3.64
N LYS A 19 17.62 5.93 4.57
CA LYS A 19 18.22 5.56 5.87
C LYS A 19 17.29 4.64 6.66
N ASN A 20 15.98 4.90 6.62
CA ASN A 20 14.99 4.01 7.24
C ASN A 20 14.86 2.68 6.49
N CYS A 21 15.06 2.65 5.16
CA CYS A 21 15.17 1.40 4.39
C CYS A 21 16.32 0.55 4.91
N GLU A 22 17.51 1.14 5.06
CA GLU A 22 18.69 0.45 5.58
C GLU A 22 18.41 -0.20 6.94
N SER A 23 17.89 0.59 7.87
CA SER A 23 17.56 0.09 9.21
C SER A 23 16.54 -1.04 9.16
N SER A 24 15.44 -0.87 8.41
CA SER A 24 14.41 -1.91 8.30
C SER A 24 14.93 -3.19 7.66
N LEU A 25 15.76 -3.10 6.61
CA LEU A 25 16.29 -4.27 5.91
C LEU A 25 17.30 -5.03 6.77
N ASN A 26 18.12 -4.33 7.55
CA ASN A 26 19.01 -4.95 8.53
C ASN A 26 18.20 -5.68 9.62
N ASP A 27 17.11 -5.09 10.12
CA ASP A 27 16.25 -5.75 11.10
C ASP A 27 15.60 -7.02 10.53
N PHE A 28 15.18 -7.01 9.26
CA PHE A 28 14.66 -8.20 8.58
C PHE A 28 15.74 -9.28 8.38
N ASP A 29 16.96 -8.90 8.00
CA ASP A 29 18.07 -9.83 7.78
C ASP A 29 18.51 -10.52 9.08
N LEU A 30 18.54 -9.77 10.17
CA LEU A 30 18.90 -10.27 11.50
C LEU A 30 17.75 -11.00 12.21
N GLY A 31 16.56 -11.08 11.60
CA GLY A 31 15.38 -11.68 12.22
C GLY A 31 14.88 -10.92 13.46
N LEU A 32 15.22 -9.64 13.58
CA LEU A 32 14.80 -8.78 14.70
C LEU A 32 13.38 -8.23 14.51
N ARG A 33 12.84 -8.33 13.29
CA ARG A 33 11.50 -7.85 12.95
C ARG A 33 10.76 -8.85 12.07
N ASP A 34 9.61 -9.28 12.55
CA ASP A 34 8.67 -10.08 11.77
C ASP A 34 7.71 -9.18 10.97
N VAL A 35 7.25 -9.68 9.83
CA VAL A 35 6.17 -9.06 9.05
C VAL A 35 4.85 -9.51 9.64
N THR A 36 4.27 -8.70 10.53
CA THR A 36 3.14 -9.10 11.38
C THR A 36 1.83 -8.41 11.02
N ASP A 37 1.90 -7.20 10.47
CA ASP A 37 0.72 -6.40 10.17
C ASP A 37 0.70 -5.86 8.72
N VAL A 38 -0.43 -5.25 8.35
CA VAL A 38 -0.63 -4.65 7.02
C VAL A 38 0.36 -3.51 6.73
N ASN A 39 0.80 -2.79 7.75
CA ASN A 39 1.73 -1.68 7.58
C ASN A 39 3.15 -2.20 7.29
N ASP A 40 3.55 -3.35 7.84
CA ASP A 40 4.82 -4.02 7.51
C ASP A 40 4.84 -4.46 6.04
N ILE A 41 3.72 -4.98 5.58
CA ILE A 41 3.51 -5.39 4.19
C ILE A 41 3.62 -4.17 3.24
N ILE A 42 2.97 -3.06 3.59
CA ILE A 42 3.01 -1.83 2.80
C ILE A 42 4.40 -1.18 2.87
N GLU A 43 5.08 -1.24 4.00
CA GLU A 43 6.45 -0.72 4.16
C GLU A 43 7.42 -1.48 3.26
N LEU A 44 7.38 -2.81 3.25
CA LEU A 44 8.18 -3.63 2.32
C LEU A 44 7.89 -3.29 0.87
N TYR A 45 6.62 -3.00 0.53
CA TYR A 45 6.27 -2.55 -0.81
C TYR A 45 6.88 -1.18 -1.14
N ASN A 46 6.84 -0.23 -0.21
CA ASN A 46 7.47 1.09 -0.38
C ASN A 46 9.00 0.99 -0.51
N ILE A 47 9.65 0.14 0.29
CA ILE A 47 11.08 -0.17 0.13
C ILE A 47 11.33 -0.71 -1.28
N LYS A 48 10.57 -1.70 -1.72
CA LYS A 48 10.71 -2.26 -3.07
C LYS A 48 10.58 -1.20 -4.17
N LYS A 49 9.70 -0.21 -4.04
CA LYS A 49 9.59 0.90 -5.00
C LYS A 49 10.90 1.68 -5.17
N TYR A 50 11.67 1.90 -4.10
CA TYR A 50 13.01 2.51 -4.22
C TYR A 50 13.95 1.65 -5.06
N PHE A 51 14.02 0.34 -4.80
CA PHE A 51 14.89 -0.58 -5.53
C PHE A 51 14.47 -0.76 -6.98
N ASP A 52 13.17 -0.80 -7.27
CA ASP A 52 12.63 -0.91 -8.63
C ASP A 52 12.91 0.34 -9.47
N ASN A 53 13.10 1.50 -8.84
CA ASN A 53 13.45 2.77 -9.49
C ASN A 53 14.95 3.10 -9.40
N GLU A 54 15.77 2.17 -8.92
CA GLU A 54 17.22 2.34 -8.74
C GLU A 54 17.63 3.58 -7.92
N VAL A 55 16.81 3.93 -6.93
CA VAL A 55 17.07 5.04 -6.02
C VAL A 55 17.75 4.51 -4.75
N TYR A 56 19.00 4.91 -4.54
CA TYR A 56 19.86 4.41 -3.46
C TYR A 56 20.57 5.54 -2.72
N LEU A 57 21.06 5.24 -1.51
CA LEU A 57 21.98 6.13 -0.81
C LEU A 57 23.34 6.13 -1.54
N VAL A 58 23.97 7.30 -1.60
CA VAL A 58 25.29 7.45 -2.23
C VAL A 58 26.35 6.62 -1.51
N GLU A 59 26.14 6.38 -0.21
CA GLU A 59 27.00 5.59 0.66
C GLU A 59 26.87 4.08 0.44
N TRP A 60 25.82 3.60 -0.25
CA TRP A 60 25.64 2.16 -0.49
C TRP A 60 26.55 1.66 -1.60
N THR A 61 27.38 0.67 -1.27
CA THR A 61 28.20 -0.05 -2.26
C THR A 61 27.35 -0.99 -3.10
N SER A 62 27.88 -1.43 -4.25
CA SER A 62 27.22 -2.43 -5.10
C SER A 62 26.88 -3.72 -4.37
N ASP A 63 27.72 -4.13 -3.42
CA ASP A 63 27.53 -5.35 -2.64
C ASP A 63 26.38 -5.19 -1.63
N ILE A 64 26.30 -4.03 -0.96
CA ILE A 64 25.19 -3.69 -0.06
C ILE A 64 23.87 -3.66 -0.83
N ILE A 65 23.85 -2.98 -1.99
CA ILE A 65 22.66 -2.92 -2.84
C ILE A 65 22.21 -4.33 -3.25
N LYS A 66 23.16 -5.21 -3.61
CA LYS A 66 22.87 -6.59 -3.99
C LYS A 66 22.30 -7.40 -2.82
N GLN A 67 22.87 -7.28 -1.62
CA GLN A 67 22.35 -7.91 -0.40
C GLN A 67 20.91 -7.47 -0.13
N PHE A 68 20.67 -6.16 -0.11
CA PHE A 68 19.34 -5.58 0.13
C PHE A 68 18.31 -5.99 -0.92
N LYS A 69 18.68 -6.02 -2.21
CA LYS A 69 17.82 -6.59 -3.27
C LYS A 69 17.43 -8.04 -2.99
N GLY A 70 18.36 -8.84 -2.45
CA GLY A 70 18.09 -10.21 -2.02
C GLY A 70 17.02 -10.28 -0.91
N ILE A 71 17.18 -9.49 0.15
CA ILE A 71 16.25 -9.42 1.28
C ILE A 71 14.86 -9.00 0.82
N VAL A 72 14.76 -7.92 0.02
CA VAL A 72 13.49 -7.43 -0.53
C VAL A 72 12.81 -8.51 -1.37
N SER A 73 13.57 -9.18 -2.25
CA SER A 73 13.03 -10.21 -3.15
C SER A 73 12.51 -11.43 -2.38
N ASN A 74 13.26 -11.88 -1.36
CA ASN A 74 12.88 -13.02 -0.52
C ASN A 74 11.57 -12.75 0.24
N ASN A 75 11.35 -11.52 0.68
CA ASN A 75 10.17 -11.14 1.43
C ASN A 75 8.98 -10.71 0.57
N TYR A 76 9.19 -10.39 -0.71
CA TYR A 76 8.11 -9.91 -1.58
C TYR A 76 7.02 -10.96 -1.84
N ALA A 77 7.35 -12.25 -1.77
CA ALA A 77 6.36 -13.33 -1.84
C ALA A 77 5.34 -13.24 -0.68
N ASN A 78 5.76 -12.78 0.50
CA ASN A 78 4.88 -12.59 1.64
C ASN A 78 3.93 -11.40 1.43
N VAL A 79 4.41 -10.31 0.81
CA VAL A 79 3.57 -9.17 0.39
C VAL A 79 2.45 -9.65 -0.53
N ALA A 80 2.80 -10.38 -1.60
CA ALA A 80 1.83 -10.89 -2.55
C ALA A 80 0.82 -11.84 -1.88
N ARG A 81 1.29 -12.73 -1.00
CA ARG A 81 0.44 -13.69 -0.29
C ARG A 81 -0.54 -13.01 0.65
N PHE A 82 -0.09 -12.00 1.40
CA PHE A 82 -0.93 -11.23 2.31
C PHE A 82 -2.01 -10.49 1.55
N ILE A 83 -1.67 -9.76 0.49
CA ILE A 83 -2.67 -8.98 -0.25
C ILE A 83 -3.70 -9.90 -0.92
N LYS A 84 -3.28 -11.06 -1.43
CA LYS A 84 -4.18 -12.06 -2.01
C LYS A 84 -5.06 -12.78 -0.99
N SER A 85 -4.73 -12.75 0.30
CA SER A 85 -5.58 -13.35 1.34
C SER A 85 -6.73 -12.42 1.75
N ILE A 86 -6.75 -11.17 1.27
CA ILE A 86 -7.85 -10.25 1.50
C ILE A 86 -9.11 -10.78 0.81
N ASN A 87 -10.20 -10.79 1.56
CA ASN A 87 -11.50 -11.33 1.17
C ASN A 87 -12.65 -10.59 1.87
N ASN A 88 -13.87 -11.03 1.61
CA ASN A 88 -15.11 -10.46 2.14
C ASN A 88 -15.16 -10.32 3.68
N ASP A 89 -14.45 -11.15 4.42
CA ASP A 89 -14.54 -11.22 5.87
C ASP A 89 -13.50 -10.34 6.58
N ASN A 90 -12.38 -10.05 5.92
CA ASN A 90 -11.23 -9.38 6.55
C ASN A 90 -10.89 -8.00 5.97
N LEU A 91 -11.45 -7.61 4.81
CA LEU A 91 -11.12 -6.33 4.16
C LEU A 91 -11.26 -5.13 5.10
N LEU A 92 -12.39 -5.02 5.81
CA LEU A 92 -12.66 -3.88 6.67
C LEU A 92 -11.72 -3.81 7.88
N SER A 93 -11.46 -4.95 8.53
CA SER A 93 -10.58 -5.00 9.70
C SER A 93 -9.13 -4.72 9.33
N ILE A 94 -8.65 -5.27 8.22
CA ILE A 94 -7.32 -4.99 7.66
C ILE A 94 -7.20 -3.50 7.33
N TYR A 95 -8.17 -2.94 6.60
CA TYR A 95 -8.11 -1.54 6.18
C TYR A 95 -8.14 -0.56 7.36
N LYS A 96 -8.90 -0.86 8.43
CA LYS A 96 -8.90 -0.05 9.66
C LYS A 96 -7.54 -0.03 10.37
N GLY A 97 -6.69 -1.03 10.15
CA GLY A 97 -5.32 -1.08 10.65
C GLY A 97 -4.30 -0.35 9.78
N VAL A 98 -4.68 0.11 8.58
CA VAL A 98 -3.77 0.80 7.66
C VAL A 98 -3.50 2.22 8.17
N SER A 99 -2.22 2.54 8.37
CA SER A 99 -1.80 3.90 8.72
C SER A 99 -2.20 4.90 7.64
N ARG A 100 -2.52 6.13 8.05
CA ARG A 100 -3.11 7.16 7.17
C ARG A 100 -2.25 7.42 5.92
N GLU A 101 -0.94 7.49 6.10
CA GLU A 101 0.08 7.70 5.07
C GLU A 101 0.19 6.55 4.05
N TYR A 102 -0.31 5.38 4.41
CA TYR A 102 -0.26 4.15 3.62
C TYR A 102 -1.58 3.81 2.94
N THR A 103 -2.63 4.59 3.18
CA THR A 103 -3.95 4.34 2.57
C THR A 103 -3.88 4.29 1.05
N SER A 104 -3.09 5.14 0.39
CA SER A 104 -2.91 5.09 -1.07
C SER A 104 -2.14 3.86 -1.53
N ASP A 105 -1.09 3.45 -0.81
CA ASP A 105 -0.26 2.30 -1.17
C ASP A 105 -1.03 0.98 -0.99
N PHE A 106 -1.90 0.91 0.03
CA PHE A 106 -2.79 -0.22 0.22
C PHE A 106 -3.64 -0.45 -1.03
N TRP A 107 -4.29 0.59 -1.56
CA TRP A 107 -5.12 0.47 -2.76
C TRP A 107 -4.30 0.17 -4.01
N GLU A 108 -3.09 0.73 -4.12
CA GLU A 108 -2.14 0.39 -5.18
C GLU A 108 -1.81 -1.11 -5.17
N LEU A 109 -1.50 -1.68 -4.01
CA LEU A 109 -1.25 -3.12 -3.82
C LEU A 109 -2.50 -3.96 -4.12
N PHE A 110 -3.64 -3.55 -3.58
CA PHE A 110 -4.92 -4.24 -3.72
C PHE A 110 -5.34 -4.35 -5.20
N ASP A 111 -5.16 -3.28 -5.97
CA ASP A 111 -5.37 -3.25 -7.42
C ASP A 111 -4.34 -4.10 -8.17
N LYS A 112 -3.04 -3.90 -7.86
CA LYS A 112 -1.92 -4.61 -8.51
C LYS A 112 -2.02 -6.12 -8.40
N PHE A 113 -2.41 -6.62 -7.22
CA PHE A 113 -2.54 -8.05 -6.96
C PHE A 113 -3.95 -8.61 -7.20
N LYS A 114 -4.86 -7.77 -7.73
CA LYS A 114 -6.24 -8.13 -8.05
C LYS A 114 -7.04 -8.70 -6.87
N ALA A 115 -6.75 -8.23 -5.66
CA ALA A 115 -7.45 -8.68 -4.47
C ALA A 115 -8.95 -8.32 -4.49
N PHE A 116 -9.34 -7.35 -5.33
CA PHE A 116 -10.75 -7.02 -5.60
C PHE A 116 -11.55 -8.20 -6.16
N GLU A 117 -10.93 -9.17 -6.86
CA GLU A 117 -11.64 -10.34 -7.40
C GLU A 117 -12.19 -11.26 -6.30
N ASN A 118 -11.67 -11.15 -5.07
CA ASN A 118 -12.14 -11.91 -3.91
C ASN A 118 -13.26 -11.20 -3.13
N ILE A 119 -13.69 -10.01 -3.59
CA ILE A 119 -14.66 -9.18 -2.89
C ILE A 119 -15.95 -9.10 -3.69
N SER A 120 -17.07 -9.45 -3.06
CA SER A 120 -18.38 -9.30 -3.69
C SER A 120 -18.85 -7.86 -3.65
N GLU A 121 -19.69 -7.48 -4.61
CA GLU A 121 -20.25 -6.13 -4.73
C GLU A 121 -20.95 -5.64 -3.44
N ASP A 122 -21.74 -6.51 -2.80
CA ASP A 122 -22.44 -6.19 -1.54
C ASP A 122 -21.46 -5.88 -0.39
N LYS A 123 -20.35 -6.61 -0.32
CA LYS A 123 -19.32 -6.43 0.69
C LYS A 123 -18.51 -5.18 0.42
N PHE A 124 -18.22 -4.88 -0.85
CA PHE A 124 -17.57 -3.65 -1.24
C PHE A 124 -18.44 -2.42 -0.93
N GLU A 125 -19.74 -2.44 -1.28
CA GLU A 125 -20.66 -1.35 -0.98
C GLU A 125 -20.77 -1.11 0.54
N LYS A 126 -20.90 -2.17 1.33
CA LYS A 126 -20.88 -2.08 2.79
C LYS A 126 -19.56 -1.50 3.32
N PHE A 127 -18.43 -1.98 2.80
CA PHE A 127 -17.11 -1.47 3.16
C PHE A 127 -16.99 0.04 2.88
N MET A 128 -17.49 0.53 1.75
CA MET A 128 -17.46 1.94 1.40
C MET A 128 -18.25 2.81 2.39
N GLY A 129 -19.36 2.29 2.94
CA GLY A 129 -20.14 2.98 3.97
C GLY A 129 -19.49 3.02 5.36
N GLU A 130 -18.59 2.08 5.68
CA GLU A 130 -18.06 1.89 7.04
C GLU A 130 -16.58 2.27 7.21
N SER A 131 -15.81 2.34 6.12
CA SER A 131 -14.34 2.44 6.16
C SER A 131 -13.79 3.87 6.22
N ASN A 132 -14.60 4.90 5.92
CA ASN A 132 -14.15 6.28 5.70
C ASN A 132 -13.01 6.39 4.68
N VAL A 133 -12.95 5.49 3.69
CA VAL A 133 -11.94 5.54 2.63
C VAL A 133 -12.04 6.84 1.83
N LEU A 134 -10.88 7.48 1.59
CA LEU A 134 -10.80 8.59 0.65
C LEU A 134 -11.03 8.07 -0.77
N LEU A 135 -12.13 8.46 -1.39
CA LEU A 135 -12.53 8.01 -2.73
C LEU A 135 -11.43 8.22 -3.78
N LEU A 136 -10.62 9.29 -3.64
CA LEU A 136 -9.48 9.57 -4.50
C LEU A 136 -8.45 8.43 -4.54
N ASN A 137 -8.27 7.70 -3.42
CA ASN A 137 -7.35 6.56 -3.39
C ASN A 137 -7.84 5.42 -4.29
N ILE A 138 -9.15 5.18 -4.32
CA ILE A 138 -9.77 4.14 -5.16
C ILE A 138 -9.80 4.58 -6.62
N LEU A 139 -10.15 5.84 -6.90
CA LEU A 139 -10.25 6.36 -8.27
C LEU A 139 -8.91 6.34 -9.04
N ARG A 140 -7.78 6.28 -8.33
CA ARG A 140 -6.45 6.10 -8.93
C ARG A 140 -6.19 4.65 -9.36
N CYS A 141 -6.95 3.70 -8.84
CA CYS A 141 -6.82 2.26 -9.09
C CYS A 141 -7.77 1.84 -10.21
N LYS A 142 -7.24 1.75 -11.43
CA LYS A 142 -8.03 1.51 -12.64
C LYS A 142 -8.81 0.20 -12.60
N ASN A 143 -8.22 -0.89 -12.10
CA ASN A 143 -8.87 -2.19 -12.13
C ASN A 143 -9.99 -2.27 -11.08
N VAL A 144 -9.75 -1.77 -9.87
CA VAL A 144 -10.76 -1.64 -8.81
C VAL A 144 -11.91 -0.73 -9.29
N THR A 145 -11.58 0.42 -9.90
CA THR A 145 -12.58 1.37 -10.39
C THR A 145 -13.45 0.76 -11.48
N ASN A 146 -12.86 -0.01 -12.40
CA ASN A 146 -13.62 -0.68 -13.45
C ASN A 146 -14.49 -1.82 -12.89
N HIS A 147 -13.97 -2.58 -11.91
CA HIS A 147 -14.68 -3.72 -11.33
C HIS A 147 -15.91 -3.28 -10.53
N PHE A 148 -15.80 -2.22 -9.72
CA PHE A 148 -16.89 -1.70 -8.89
C PHE A 148 -17.52 -0.41 -9.44
N GLY A 149 -17.51 -0.24 -10.77
CA GLY A 149 -17.83 1.03 -11.44
C GLY A 149 -19.19 1.62 -11.06
N GLU A 150 -20.24 0.80 -11.01
CA GLU A 150 -21.60 1.26 -10.66
C GLU A 150 -21.70 1.71 -9.19
N ILE A 151 -21.05 0.99 -8.27
CA ILE A 151 -21.01 1.33 -6.85
C ILE A 151 -20.26 2.64 -6.64
N ILE A 152 -19.09 2.78 -7.26
CA ILE A 152 -18.27 3.99 -7.19
C ILE A 152 -19.02 5.18 -7.78
N ARG A 153 -19.66 5.01 -8.94
CA ARG A 153 -20.50 6.05 -9.57
C ARG A 153 -21.61 6.53 -8.64
N LYS A 154 -22.34 5.61 -8.00
CA LYS A 154 -23.39 5.93 -7.02
C LYS A 154 -22.84 6.77 -5.87
N ILE A 155 -21.69 6.39 -5.31
CA ILE A 155 -21.03 7.11 -4.21
C ILE A 155 -20.59 8.52 -4.64
N CYS A 156 -20.01 8.66 -5.85
CA CYS A 156 -19.64 9.97 -6.40
C CYS A 156 -20.83 10.92 -6.49
N LEU A 157 -21.98 10.44 -7.00
CA LEU A 157 -23.19 11.24 -7.14
C LEU A 157 -23.72 11.72 -5.79
N VAL A 158 -23.80 10.83 -4.79
CA VAL A 158 -24.22 11.18 -3.43
C VAL A 158 -23.29 12.22 -2.82
N THR A 159 -21.98 12.03 -2.96
CA THR A 159 -20.97 12.96 -2.40
C THR A 159 -21.07 14.34 -3.03
N TYR A 160 -21.30 14.42 -4.34
CA TYR A 160 -21.48 15.69 -5.06
C TYR A 160 -22.73 16.45 -4.60
N HIS A 161 -23.86 15.75 -4.43
CA HIS A 161 -25.10 16.37 -3.95
C HIS A 161 -24.99 16.89 -2.51
N LEU A 162 -24.22 16.22 -1.65
CA LEU A 162 -23.97 16.71 -0.30
C LEU A 162 -23.17 18.02 -0.32
N GLN A 163 -22.16 18.15 -1.18
CA GLN A 163 -21.34 19.38 -1.27
C GLN A 163 -22.17 20.60 -1.70
N LEU A 164 -23.11 20.44 -2.65
CA LEU A 164 -23.98 21.52 -3.12
C LEU A 164 -24.99 22.03 -2.09
N ASN A 165 -25.37 21.21 -1.11
CA ASN A 165 -26.31 21.60 -0.06
C ASN A 165 -25.65 22.35 1.11
N TYR A 166 -24.31 22.44 1.12
CA TYR A 166 -23.53 23.18 2.11
C TYR A 166 -22.69 24.32 1.48
N SER A 167 -22.94 24.67 0.21
CA SER A 167 -22.39 25.86 -0.48
C SER A 167 -23.46 26.91 -0.69
#